data_AF-A0A952BMT1-F1
#
_entry.id   AF-A0A952BMT1-F1
#
_cell.length_a   1.000
_cell.length_b   1.000
_cell.length_c   1.000
_cell.angle_alpha   90.00
_cell.angle_beta   90.00
_cell.angle_gamma   90.00
#
_symmetry.space_group_name_H-M   'P 1'
#
loop_
_entity.id
_entity.type
_entity.pdbx_description
1 polymer ?
#
loop_
_entity_poly.entity_id
_entity_poly.type
_entity_poly.pdbx_seq_one_letter_code
_entity_poly.pdbx_strand_id
1 'polypeptide(L)'
;MKIPENIELEEPADTEFGNNFESVRPDSITNRIVTKTDFQLYNSFQPGLYEYDFWTNKIDSGIIYLKAFEITHEYPLTADRLSKTSSVKIYNPKDSIMKFSTTSHFTIYEGDWGQYYAARFEVWYKPDNGGSEQKLIEKNYKIEGWQR
;
A
#
# COMPACT_ATOMS: atom_id res chain seq x y z
N MET A 1 -16.83 -10.90 -3.69
CA MET A 1 -15.50 -11.52 -3.44
C MET A 1 -15.55 -12.17 -2.06
N LYS A 2 -14.75 -13.22 -1.78
CA LYS A 2 -14.82 -13.95 -0.49
C LYS A 2 -13.46 -13.90 0.21
N ILE A 3 -13.47 -13.99 1.53
CA ILE A 3 -12.25 -14.14 2.35
C ILE A 3 -11.97 -15.65 2.50
N PRO A 4 -10.83 -16.17 2.02
CA PRO A 4 -10.47 -17.56 2.25
C PRO A 4 -10.02 -17.77 3.70
N GLU A 5 -10.35 -18.94 4.27
CA GLU A 5 -10.19 -19.22 5.71
C GLU A 5 -8.75 -19.54 6.14
N ASN A 6 -7.86 -19.84 5.18
CA ASN A 6 -6.50 -20.36 5.44
C ASN A 6 -5.39 -19.37 5.05
N ILE A 7 -5.68 -18.07 5.01
CA ILE A 7 -4.66 -17.04 4.78
C ILE A 7 -4.68 -16.03 5.92
N GLU A 8 -3.48 -15.63 6.35
CA GLU A 8 -3.34 -14.50 7.28
C GLU A 8 -3.62 -13.21 6.51
N LEU A 9 -4.54 -12.40 7.04
CA LEU A 9 -4.88 -11.08 6.53
C LEU A 9 -4.57 -10.04 7.59
N GLU A 10 -3.83 -9.01 7.19
CA GLU A 10 -3.71 -7.78 7.96
C GLU A 10 -4.96 -6.91 7.72
N GLU A 11 -5.30 -6.07 8.70
CA GLU A 11 -6.26 -4.97 8.49
C GLU A 11 -5.46 -3.71 8.13
N PRO A 12 -5.93 -2.89 7.17
CA PRO A 12 -5.39 -1.55 6.98
C PRO A 12 -5.52 -0.78 8.29
N ALA A 13 -4.50 0.01 8.64
CA ALA A 13 -4.56 0.84 9.83
C ALA A 13 -5.40 2.08 9.58
N ASP A 14 -6.22 2.47 10.55
CA ASP A 14 -7.01 3.69 10.45
C ASP A 14 -6.14 4.93 10.62
N THR A 15 -6.38 5.94 9.78
CA THR A 15 -5.79 7.28 9.93
C THR A 15 -6.79 8.20 10.59
N GLU A 16 -6.29 9.04 11.49
CA GLU A 16 -7.05 10.20 11.94
C GLU A 16 -6.91 11.34 10.92
N PHE A 17 -7.85 12.29 10.91
CA PHE A 17 -7.77 13.45 10.02
C PHE A 17 -7.58 14.71 10.86
N GLY A 18 -6.46 15.39 10.62
CA GLY A 18 -6.22 16.70 11.20
C GLY A 18 -7.17 17.75 10.64
N ASN A 19 -7.11 18.96 11.20
CA ASN A 19 -7.99 20.08 10.85
C ASN A 19 -7.98 20.49 9.36
N ASN A 20 -6.96 20.07 8.59
CA ASN A 20 -6.82 20.34 7.15
C ASN A 20 -7.08 19.11 6.26
N PHE A 21 -7.73 18.06 6.78
CA PHE A 21 -7.86 16.75 6.10
C PHE A 21 -6.53 16.07 5.79
N GLU A 22 -5.47 16.43 6.50
CA GLU A 22 -4.21 15.69 6.46
C GLU A 22 -4.35 14.40 7.26
N SER A 23 -4.01 13.27 6.61
CA SER A 23 -4.03 11.94 7.22
C SER A 23 -2.90 11.83 8.25
N VAL A 24 -3.28 11.62 9.51
CA VAL A 24 -2.38 11.39 10.63
C VAL A 24 -2.25 9.89 10.85
N ARG A 25 -1.03 9.37 10.72
CA ARG A 25 -0.73 7.95 10.99
C ARG A 25 -0.77 7.69 12.51
N PRO A 26 -1.27 6.54 12.97
CA PRO A 26 -1.37 6.25 14.39
C PRO A 26 0.02 6.07 15.03
N ASP A 27 0.13 6.47 16.30
CA ASP A 27 1.37 6.40 17.09
C ASP A 27 1.96 4.99 17.19
N SER A 28 1.09 3.97 17.21
CA SER A 28 1.51 2.55 17.20
C SER A 28 2.32 2.17 15.97
N ILE A 29 2.20 2.93 14.88
CA ILE A 29 2.92 2.70 13.63
C ILE A 29 4.06 3.70 13.47
N THR A 30 3.87 4.98 13.78
CA THR A 30 4.92 5.99 13.65
C THR A 30 6.07 5.77 14.63
N ASN A 31 5.79 5.26 15.84
CA ASN A 31 6.80 5.00 16.87
C ASN A 31 7.39 3.59 16.82
N ARG A 32 6.93 2.73 15.90
CA ARG A 32 7.45 1.35 15.82
C ARG A 32 8.88 1.34 15.27
N ILE A 33 9.73 0.50 15.84
CA ILE A 33 11.08 0.28 15.31
C ILE A 33 10.99 -0.68 14.14
N VAL A 34 11.23 -0.17 12.93
CA VAL A 34 11.31 -0.99 11.71
C VAL A 34 12.77 -1.28 11.40
N THR A 35 13.14 -2.56 11.35
CA THR A 35 14.54 -3.01 11.17
C THR A 35 14.83 -3.66 9.82
N LYS A 36 13.78 -3.92 9.02
CA LYS A 36 13.85 -4.53 7.69
C LYS A 36 12.83 -3.89 6.76
N THR A 37 12.90 -4.20 5.47
CA THR A 37 11.89 -3.76 4.50
C THR A 37 10.49 -4.18 4.95
N ASP A 38 9.56 -3.23 4.95
CA ASP A 38 8.20 -3.43 5.45
C ASP A 38 7.22 -2.48 4.75
N PHE A 39 5.94 -2.85 4.82
CA PHE A 39 4.82 -2.16 4.17
C PHE A 39 3.66 -2.03 5.15
N GLN A 40 2.98 -0.88 5.11
CA GLN A 40 1.75 -0.66 5.86
C GLN A 40 0.73 0.02 4.96
N LEU A 41 -0.44 -0.62 4.83
CA LEU A 41 -1.61 -0.02 4.22
C LEU A 41 -2.45 0.71 5.27
N TYR A 42 -3.07 1.82 4.86
CA TYR A 42 -3.95 2.61 5.71
C TYR A 42 -5.29 2.87 5.03
N ASN A 43 -6.37 2.84 5.81
CA ASN A 43 -7.65 3.43 5.39
C ASN A 43 -7.48 4.94 5.29
N SER A 44 -8.03 5.56 4.24
CA SER A 44 -8.14 7.02 4.14
C SER A 44 -9.56 7.47 4.55
N PHE A 45 -9.94 8.70 4.25
CA PHE A 45 -11.14 9.35 4.83
C PHE A 45 -12.48 8.75 4.38
N GLN A 46 -12.47 7.88 3.37
CA GLN A 46 -13.64 7.14 2.91
C GLN A 46 -13.27 5.70 2.56
N PRO A 47 -14.20 4.75 2.73
CA PRO A 47 -13.94 3.36 2.37
C PRO A 47 -13.59 3.20 0.88
N GLY A 48 -12.70 2.26 0.58
CA GLY A 48 -12.14 2.09 -0.77
C GLY A 48 -11.03 3.08 -1.14
N LEU A 49 -10.76 4.10 -0.32
CA LEU A 49 -9.60 4.98 -0.43
C LEU A 49 -8.51 4.54 0.54
N TYR A 50 -7.28 4.49 0.03
CA TYR A 50 -6.14 3.96 0.77
C TYR A 50 -4.91 4.85 0.61
N GLU A 51 -4.04 4.76 1.59
CA GLU A 51 -2.69 5.34 1.59
C GLU A 51 -1.70 4.28 2.06
N TYR A 52 -0.40 4.50 1.86
CA TYR A 52 0.60 3.56 2.39
C TYR A 52 1.89 4.23 2.84
N ASP A 53 2.59 3.52 3.74
CA ASP A 53 3.97 3.76 4.10
C ASP A 53 4.80 2.52 3.71
N PHE A 54 6.02 2.77 3.25
CA PHE A 54 6.99 1.76 2.88
C PHE A 54 8.33 2.09 3.52
N TRP A 55 8.93 1.09 4.16
CA TRP A 55 10.23 1.21 4.79
C TRP A 55 11.22 0.34 4.05
N THR A 56 12.40 0.87 3.76
CA THR A 56 13.49 0.07 3.20
C THR A 56 14.85 0.66 3.54
N ASN A 57 15.88 -0.17 3.49
CA ASN A 57 17.27 0.24 3.62
C ASN A 57 17.78 0.76 2.26
N LYS A 58 19.07 0.55 1.97
CA LYS A 58 19.75 1.06 0.79
C LYS A 58 19.01 0.68 -0.50
N ILE A 59 18.61 1.70 -1.27
CA ILE A 59 17.94 1.56 -2.56
C ILE A 59 18.28 2.73 -3.47
N ASP A 60 18.60 2.44 -4.72
CA ASP A 60 18.92 3.43 -5.74
C ASP A 60 17.68 4.26 -6.13
N SER A 61 17.92 5.42 -6.77
CA SER A 61 16.83 6.30 -7.22
C SER A 61 15.86 5.56 -8.14
N GLY A 62 14.57 5.74 -7.89
CA GLY A 62 13.52 5.17 -8.70
C GLY A 62 12.13 5.49 -8.17
N ILE A 63 11.16 4.71 -8.61
CA ILE A 63 9.77 4.82 -8.18
C ILE A 63 9.36 3.47 -7.59
N ILE A 64 8.67 3.50 -6.46
CA ILE A 64 7.85 2.37 -6.02
C ILE A 64 6.40 2.61 -6.35
N TYR A 65 5.66 1.55 -6.59
CA TYR A 65 4.23 1.59 -6.86
C TYR A 65 3.57 0.28 -6.43
N LEU A 66 2.25 0.26 -6.36
CA LEU A 66 1.48 -0.93 -5.99
C LEU A 66 0.91 -1.65 -7.21
N LYS A 67 0.89 -2.98 -7.12
CA LYS A 67 -0.08 -3.85 -7.81
C LYS A 67 -0.94 -4.50 -6.72
N ALA A 68 -2.20 -4.74 -7.00
CA ALA A 68 -3.09 -5.40 -6.05
C ALA A 68 -3.96 -6.43 -6.78
N PHE A 69 -4.26 -7.52 -6.10
CA PHE A 69 -5.02 -8.64 -6.67
C PHE A 69 -6.04 -9.15 -5.67
N GLU A 70 -7.28 -9.40 -6.10
CA GLU A 70 -8.22 -10.21 -5.33
C GLU A 70 -7.67 -11.63 -5.24
N ILE A 71 -7.51 -12.16 -4.03
CA ILE A 71 -6.73 -13.38 -3.80
C ILE A 71 -7.43 -14.63 -4.36
N THR A 72 -8.76 -14.71 -4.31
CA THR A 72 -9.48 -15.95 -4.66
C THR A 72 -9.36 -16.28 -6.14
N HIS A 73 -9.41 -15.28 -7.02
CA HIS A 73 -9.36 -15.48 -8.48
C HIS A 73 -8.14 -14.84 -9.15
N GLU A 74 -7.21 -14.28 -8.37
CA GLU A 74 -6.02 -13.57 -8.87
C GLU A 74 -6.36 -12.44 -9.84
N TYR A 75 -7.51 -11.79 -9.63
CA TYR A 75 -7.98 -10.70 -10.48
C TYR A 75 -7.27 -9.39 -10.11
N PRO A 76 -6.66 -8.65 -11.05
CA PRO A 76 -5.95 -7.41 -10.76
C PRO A 76 -6.92 -6.27 -10.42
N LEU A 77 -6.73 -5.62 -9.28
CA LEU A 77 -7.54 -4.51 -8.78
C LEU A 77 -7.04 -3.17 -9.34
N THR A 78 -7.95 -2.36 -9.87
CA THR A 78 -7.63 -1.03 -10.45
C THR A 78 -6.43 -1.09 -11.41
N ALA A 79 -6.33 -2.13 -12.23
CA ALA A 79 -5.12 -2.52 -12.97
C ALA A 79 -4.48 -1.39 -13.81
N ASP A 80 -5.30 -0.59 -14.49
CA ASP A 80 -4.83 0.46 -15.40
C ASP A 80 -4.35 1.73 -14.69
N ARG A 81 -4.57 1.85 -13.37
CA ARG A 81 -4.36 3.12 -12.64
C ARG A 81 -3.57 2.98 -11.36
N LEU A 82 -3.64 1.84 -10.68
CA LEU A 82 -3.09 1.69 -9.33
C LEU A 82 -1.60 2.02 -9.30
N SER A 83 -0.82 1.53 -10.27
CA SER A 83 0.60 1.82 -10.39
C SER A 83 0.89 3.32 -10.47
N LYS A 84 0.07 4.07 -11.21
CA LYS A 84 0.22 5.52 -11.37
C LYS A 84 -0.19 6.29 -10.11
N THR A 85 -1.32 5.94 -9.51
CA THR A 85 -1.87 6.71 -8.36
C THR A 85 -1.20 6.39 -7.04
N SER A 86 -0.54 5.23 -6.93
CA SER A 86 0.23 4.82 -5.76
C SER A 86 1.73 5.08 -5.90
N SER A 87 2.18 5.72 -6.99
CA SER A 87 3.61 5.93 -7.24
C SER A 87 4.26 6.88 -6.22
N VAL A 88 5.39 6.48 -5.66
CA VAL A 88 6.24 7.30 -4.78
C VAL A 88 7.68 7.30 -5.28
N LYS A 89 8.29 8.48 -5.43
CA LYS A 89 9.72 8.61 -5.72
C LYS A 89 10.54 8.25 -4.48
N ILE A 90 11.54 7.41 -4.66
CA ILE A 90 12.36 6.90 -3.56
C ILE A 90 13.84 6.98 -3.88
N TYR A 91 14.63 7.18 -2.84
CA TYR A 91 16.09 7.08 -2.86
C TYR A 91 16.59 6.99 -1.43
N ASN A 92 17.41 5.99 -1.12
CA ASN A 92 18.09 5.88 0.17
C ASN A 92 19.50 5.32 -0.03
N PRO A 93 20.56 6.12 0.08
CA PRO A 93 21.93 5.62 -0.08
C PRO A 93 22.48 4.90 1.16
N LYS A 94 21.74 4.85 2.28
CA LYS A 94 22.19 4.35 3.58
C LYS A 94 21.62 2.97 3.89
N ASP A 95 22.34 2.17 4.68
CA ASP A 95 21.85 0.88 5.17
C ASP A 95 20.78 1.03 6.28
N SER A 96 20.63 2.23 6.85
CA SER A 96 19.54 2.54 7.79
C SER A 96 18.19 2.54 7.09
N ILE A 97 17.17 2.02 7.75
CA ILE A 97 15.79 2.06 7.28
C ILE A 97 15.32 3.52 7.12
N MET A 98 14.74 3.81 5.96
CA MET A 98 14.06 5.08 5.65
C MET A 98 12.61 4.80 5.30
N LYS A 99 11.71 5.69 5.74
CA LYS A 99 10.29 5.65 5.41
C LYS A 99 9.98 6.50 4.19
N PHE A 100 9.15 5.96 3.30
CA PHE A 100 8.53 6.65 2.18
C PHE A 100 7.01 6.52 2.32
N SER A 101 6.27 7.57 1.97
CA SER A 101 4.83 7.63 2.17
C SER A 101 4.15 8.16 0.92
N THR A 102 2.92 7.72 0.65
CA THR A 102 2.06 8.37 -0.32
C THR A 102 1.73 9.79 0.11
N THR A 103 1.69 10.72 -0.83
CA THR A 103 1.27 12.12 -0.59
C THR A 103 -0.22 12.34 -0.83
N SER A 104 -0.92 11.34 -1.37
CA SER A 104 -2.35 11.33 -1.65
C SER A 104 -2.91 9.92 -1.56
N HIS A 105 -4.21 9.79 -1.36
CA HIS A 105 -4.87 8.49 -1.44
C HIS A 105 -4.90 7.94 -2.87
N PHE A 106 -5.10 6.64 -2.97
CA PHE A 106 -5.49 5.94 -4.19
C PHE A 106 -6.78 5.15 -3.94
N THR A 107 -7.50 4.82 -5.02
CA THR A 107 -8.81 4.16 -4.94
C THR A 107 -8.72 2.72 -5.43
N ILE A 108 -9.31 1.79 -4.68
CA ILE A 108 -9.64 0.46 -5.17
C ILE A 108 -11.10 0.48 -5.62
N TYR A 109 -11.36 0.27 -6.91
CA TYR A 109 -12.72 0.44 -7.48
C TYR A 109 -13.57 -0.82 -7.42
N GLU A 110 -12.95 -1.97 -7.26
CA GLU A 110 -13.66 -3.24 -7.21
C GLU A 110 -14.18 -3.52 -5.81
N GLY A 111 -15.49 -3.73 -5.70
CA GLY A 111 -16.19 -3.94 -4.43
C GLY A 111 -17.26 -2.89 -4.21
N ASP A 112 -17.73 -2.79 -2.98
CA ASP A 112 -18.67 -1.79 -2.50
C ASP A 112 -18.42 -1.59 -1.00
N TRP A 113 -18.92 -0.50 -0.44
CA TRP A 113 -18.78 -0.20 0.99
C TRP A 113 -19.44 -1.28 1.86
N GLY A 114 -18.76 -1.68 2.92
CA GLY A 114 -19.16 -2.73 3.84
C GLY A 114 -18.97 -4.16 3.30
N GLN A 115 -18.50 -4.34 2.06
CA GLN A 115 -18.30 -5.65 1.45
C GLN A 115 -16.81 -6.01 1.40
N TYR A 116 -16.31 -6.51 2.52
CA TYR A 116 -14.89 -6.85 2.66
C TYR A 116 -14.48 -8.09 1.87
N TYR A 117 -13.26 -8.07 1.36
CA TYR A 117 -12.62 -9.19 0.68
C TYR A 117 -11.11 -9.20 0.86
N ALA A 118 -10.49 -10.32 0.50
CA ALA A 118 -9.05 -10.53 0.64
C ALA A 118 -8.30 -10.03 -0.61
N ALA A 119 -7.30 -9.18 -0.41
CA ALA A 119 -6.46 -8.66 -1.48
C ALA A 119 -4.97 -8.78 -1.15
N ARG A 120 -4.16 -9.20 -2.12
CA ARG A 120 -2.69 -9.17 -2.04
C ARG A 120 -2.20 -7.86 -2.61
N PHE A 121 -1.49 -7.07 -1.81
CA PHE A 121 -0.78 -5.88 -2.27
C PHE A 121 0.69 -6.21 -2.46
N GLU A 122 1.22 -5.85 -3.61
CA GLU A 122 2.62 -6.02 -3.97
C GLU A 122 3.26 -4.64 -4.16
N VAL A 123 4.39 -4.40 -3.48
CA VAL A 123 5.21 -3.22 -3.72
C VAL A 123 6.23 -3.55 -4.81
N TRP A 124 6.17 -2.83 -5.92
CA TRP A 124 7.07 -2.97 -7.04
C TRP A 124 7.99 -1.76 -7.13
N TYR A 125 9.24 -1.98 -7.52
CA TYR A 125 10.25 -0.95 -7.73
C TYR A 125 10.68 -0.89 -9.18
N LYS A 126 10.76 0.33 -9.70
CA LYS A 126 11.27 0.69 -11.02
C LYS A 126 12.49 1.60 -10.88
N PRO A 127 13.71 1.11 -11.18
CA PRO A 127 14.92 1.93 -11.17
C PRO A 127 14.86 3.07 -12.19
N ASP A 128 15.41 4.24 -11.84
CA ASP A 128 15.55 5.37 -12.79
C ASP A 128 16.62 5.09 -13.87
N ASN A 129 17.56 4.17 -13.62
CA ASN A 129 18.63 3.81 -14.55
C ASN A 129 18.19 2.88 -15.70
N GLY A 130 16.88 2.61 -15.84
CA GLY A 130 16.33 1.73 -16.87
C GLY A 130 16.47 0.23 -16.58
N GLY A 131 16.90 -0.15 -15.37
CA GLY A 131 16.88 -1.53 -14.91
C GLY A 131 15.48 -2.14 -14.88
N SER A 132 15.41 -3.47 -14.79
CA SER A 132 14.14 -4.20 -14.73
C SER A 132 13.38 -3.91 -13.44
N GLU A 133 12.05 -3.91 -13.56
CA GLU A 133 11.16 -3.76 -12.41
C GLU A 133 11.21 -5.01 -11.52
N GLN A 134 11.19 -4.83 -10.21
CA GLN A 134 11.29 -5.92 -9.23
C GLN A 134 10.24 -5.78 -8.13
N LYS A 135 9.65 -6.91 -7.71
CA LYS A 135 8.80 -6.96 -6.52
C LYS A 135 9.67 -6.92 -5.27
N LEU A 136 9.38 -6.00 -4.37
CA LEU A 136 10.13 -5.80 -3.13
C LEU A 136 9.53 -6.58 -1.95
N ILE A 137 8.22 -6.52 -1.80
CA ILE A 137 7.46 -7.19 -0.74
C ILE A 137 6.01 -7.36 -1.19
N GLU A 138 5.31 -8.30 -0.56
CA GLU A 138 3.86 -8.42 -0.65
C GLU A 138 3.25 -8.66 0.74
N LYS A 139 2.01 -8.24 0.90
CA LYS A 139 1.20 -8.47 2.09
C LYS A 139 -0.26 -8.65 1.70
N ASN A 140 -0.98 -9.45 2.48
CA ASN A 140 -2.40 -9.68 2.26
C ASN A 140 -3.22 -8.83 3.24
N TYR A 141 -4.22 -8.14 2.72
CA TYR A 141 -5.11 -7.29 3.50
C TYR A 141 -6.56 -7.71 3.31
N LYS A 142 -7.34 -7.52 4.36
CA LYS A 142 -8.78 -7.44 4.25
C LYS A 142 -9.16 -6.00 3.88
N ILE A 143 -9.75 -5.81 2.71
CA ILE A 143 -10.08 -4.48 2.17
C ILE A 143 -11.53 -4.42 1.69
N GLU A 144 -11.98 -3.24 1.32
CA GLU A 144 -13.24 -2.99 0.64
C GLU A 144 -13.02 -2.07 -0.57
N GLY A 145 -13.97 -2.08 -1.50
CA GLY A 145 -13.91 -1.26 -2.71
C GLY A 145 -14.64 0.06 -2.53
N TRP A 146 -14.38 1.01 -3.44
CA TRP A 146 -15.12 2.26 -3.53
C TRP A 146 -16.55 2.02 -4.03
N GLN A 147 -17.52 2.65 -3.37
CA GLN A 147 -18.92 2.63 -3.78
C GLN A 147 -19.09 3.31 -5.15
N ARG A 148 -19.68 2.60 -6.10
CA ARG A 148 -20.10 3.16 -7.40
C ARG A 148 -21.58 3.46 -7.45
#